data_AF-A0A4Y2N8S3-F1
#
_entry.id   AF-A0A4Y2N8S3-F1
#
_cell.length_a   1.000
_cell.length_b   1.000
_cell.length_c   1.000
_cell.angle_alpha   90.00
_cell.angle_beta   90.00
_cell.angle_gamma   90.00
#
_symmetry.space_group_name_H-M   'P 1'
#
loop_
_entity.id
_entity.type
_entity.pdbx_description
1 polymer ?
#
loop_
_entity_poly.entity_id
_entity_poly.type
_entity_poly.pdbx_seq_one_letter_code
_entity_poly.pdbx_strand_id
1 'polypeptide(L)'
;MLHECCRSFVPSALILPRKRMNPLLYKDAPNETLPLISDTGYMNSHLFIDCLKYFVKHSKPSAEDPVLLIADNHYLQFRLVERII
;
A
#
# COMPACT_ATOMS: atom_id res chain seq x y z
N MET A 1 -0.38 -31.98 -9.50
CA MET A 1 -0.09 -31.30 -8.22
C MET A 1 1.04 -30.31 -8.44
N LEU A 2 0.72 -29.09 -8.86
CA LEU A 2 1.59 -27.96 -8.60
C LEU A 2 1.00 -27.30 -7.36
N HIS A 3 1.71 -27.43 -6.24
CA HIS A 3 1.40 -26.70 -5.04
C HIS A 3 1.79 -25.24 -5.33
N GLU A 4 0.87 -24.48 -5.93
CA GLU A 4 1.02 -23.05 -6.06
C GLU A 4 1.17 -22.50 -4.65
N CYS A 5 2.39 -22.11 -4.31
CA CYS A 5 2.67 -21.21 -3.20
C CYS A 5 2.05 -19.87 -3.58
N CYS A 6 0.72 -19.77 -3.48
CA CYS A 6 -0.01 -18.55 -3.75
C CYS A 6 0.19 -17.65 -2.53
N ARG A 7 1.39 -17.09 -2.42
CA ARG A 7 1.69 -15.96 -1.54
C ARG A 7 0.67 -14.89 -1.91
N SER A 8 -0.27 -14.61 -1.02
CA SER A 8 -1.21 -13.51 -1.19
C SER A 8 -0.38 -12.24 -1.39
N PHE A 9 -0.56 -11.58 -2.54
CA PHE A 9 0.12 -10.32 -2.83
C PHE A 9 -0.84 -9.18 -2.48
N VAL A 10 -0.37 -8.20 -1.72
CA VAL A 10 -1.10 -6.95 -1.54
C VAL A 10 -0.88 -6.10 -2.79
N PRO A 11 -1.94 -5.71 -3.52
CA PRO A 11 -1.79 -4.91 -4.73
C PRO A 11 -1.02 -3.61 -4.46
N SER A 12 -0.26 -3.15 -5.45
CA SER A 12 0.64 -2.00 -5.28
C SER A 12 -0.11 -0.67 -5.17
N ALA A 13 0.45 0.27 -4.42
CA ALA A 13 0.04 1.67 -4.45
C ALA A 13 1.00 2.49 -5.33
N LEU A 14 0.46 3.37 -6.18
CA LEU A 14 1.24 4.18 -7.11
C LEU A 14 0.93 5.67 -6.93
N ILE A 15 1.94 6.44 -6.50
CA ILE A 15 1.85 7.90 -6.28
C ILE A 15 2.37 8.63 -7.51
N LEU A 16 1.56 9.56 -8.06
CA LEU A 16 1.97 10.45 -9.15
C LEU A 16 2.05 11.92 -8.71
N PRO A 17 3.06 12.69 -9.17
CA PRO A 17 3.16 14.14 -8.90
C PRO A 17 2.08 14.93 -9.66
N ARG A 18 0.92 15.14 -9.04
CA ARG A 18 -0.26 15.77 -9.66
C ARG A 18 -1.12 16.47 -8.61
N LYS A 19 -1.71 17.60 -9.00
CA LYS A 19 -2.78 18.27 -8.22
C LYS A 19 -4.17 17.67 -8.43
N ARG A 20 -4.38 16.90 -9.52
CA ARG A 20 -5.68 16.36 -9.93
C ARG A 20 -5.54 14.94 -10.47
N MET A 21 -6.51 14.10 -10.13
CA MET A 21 -6.55 12.71 -10.58
C MET A 21 -6.92 12.65 -12.06
N ASN A 22 -6.21 11.81 -12.83
CA ASN A 22 -6.60 11.45 -14.19
C ASN A 22 -6.57 9.91 -14.30
N PRO A 23 -7.74 9.25 -14.38
CA PRO A 23 -7.83 7.79 -14.44
C PRO A 23 -7.04 7.16 -15.59
N LEU A 24 -6.84 7.89 -16.70
CA LEU A 24 -6.11 7.37 -17.86
C LEU A 24 -4.64 7.07 -17.57
N LEU A 25 -4.06 7.66 -16.52
CA LEU A 25 -2.67 7.38 -16.12
C LEU A 25 -2.47 5.99 -15.52
N TYR A 26 -3.56 5.35 -15.12
CA TYR A 26 -3.58 4.03 -14.49
C TYR A 26 -4.24 2.98 -15.38
N LYS A 27 -4.53 3.32 -16.64
CA LYS A 27 -5.29 2.48 -17.57
C LYS A 27 -4.68 1.08 -17.74
N ASP A 28 -3.35 1.00 -17.71
CA ASP A 28 -2.59 -0.24 -17.91
C ASP A 28 -1.87 -0.66 -16.61
N ALA A 29 -2.25 -0.09 -15.47
CA ALA A 29 -1.71 -0.51 -14.18
C ALA A 29 -2.23 -1.92 -13.83
N PRO A 30 -1.47 -2.71 -13.06
CA PRO A 30 -1.96 -3.99 -12.55
C PRO A 30 -3.33 -3.84 -11.89
N ASN A 31 -4.16 -4.89 -12.02
CA ASN A 31 -5.48 -4.91 -11.39
C ASN A 31 -5.36 -4.60 -9.90
N GLU A 32 -6.30 -3.81 -9.40
CA GLU A 32 -6.34 -3.36 -8.00
C GLU A 32 -5.13 -2.50 -7.59
N THR A 33 -4.40 -1.87 -8.53
CA THR A 33 -3.46 -0.81 -8.13
C THR A 33 -4.22 0.30 -7.41
N LEU A 34 -3.73 0.75 -6.25
CA LEU A 34 -4.27 1.92 -5.55
C LEU A 34 -3.69 3.20 -6.19
N PRO A 35 -4.50 4.01 -6.91
CA PRO A 35 -4.03 5.24 -7.52
C PRO A 35 -3.97 6.35 -6.46
N LEU A 36 -2.78 6.91 -6.25
CA LEU A 36 -2.55 8.02 -5.34
C LEU A 36 -1.93 9.20 -6.09
N ILE A 37 -2.26 10.41 -5.67
CA ILE A 37 -1.66 11.63 -6.20
C ILE A 37 -1.11 12.49 -5.05
N SER A 38 0.01 13.14 -5.31
CA SER A 38 0.64 14.08 -4.39
C SER A 38 1.12 15.29 -5.17
N ASP A 39 1.01 16.50 -4.63
CA ASP A 39 1.53 17.70 -5.28
C ASP A 39 3.04 17.62 -5.53
N THR A 40 3.77 16.91 -4.66
CA THR A 40 5.23 16.73 -4.75
C THR A 40 5.65 15.43 -5.43
N GLY A 41 4.71 14.50 -5.63
CA GLY A 41 5.00 13.12 -6.05
C GLY A 41 5.56 12.22 -4.96
N TYR A 42 5.81 12.76 -3.75
CA TYR A 42 6.26 11.99 -2.60
C TYR A 42 5.10 11.61 -1.69
N MET A 43 5.34 10.58 -0.87
CA MET A 43 4.45 10.15 0.20
C MET A 43 4.23 11.30 1.21
N ASN A 44 3.00 11.42 1.71
CA ASN A 44 2.67 12.28 2.85
C ASN A 44 1.85 11.48 3.87
N SER A 45 1.61 12.05 5.05
CA SER A 45 0.90 11.35 6.14
C SER A 45 -0.51 10.90 5.77
N HIS A 46 -1.25 11.69 5.00
CA HIS A 46 -2.60 11.33 4.56
C HIS A 46 -2.58 10.14 3.59
N LEU A 47 -1.69 10.18 2.59
CA LEU A 47 -1.51 9.08 1.64
C LEU A 47 -1.01 7.81 2.33
N PHE A 48 -0.16 7.94 3.36
CA PHE A 48 0.29 6.81 4.14
C PHE A 48 -0.87 6.11 4.88
N ILE A 49 -1.80 6.87 5.45
CA ILE A 49 -3.01 6.31 6.07
C ILE A 49 -3.88 5.58 5.05
N ASP A 50 -4.01 6.12 3.83
CA ASP A 50 -4.77 5.46 2.76
C ASP A 50 -4.10 4.15 2.32
N CYS A 51 -2.77 4.14 2.21
CA CYS A 51 -1.98 2.91 1.99
C CYS A 51 -2.18 1.89 3.12
N LEU A 52 -2.21 2.32 4.38
CA LEU A 52 -2.45 1.44 5.54
C LEU A 52 -3.84 0.81 5.50
N LYS A 53 -4.89 1.60 5.27
CA LYS A 53 -6.27 1.07 5.12
C LYS A 53 -6.36 0.08 3.96
N TYR A 54 -5.70 0.41 2.85
CA TYR A 54 -5.63 -0.45 1.69
C TYR A 54 -4.91 -1.77 2.01
N PHE A 55 -3.79 -1.69 2.73
CA PHE A 55 -3.03 -2.85 3.18
C PHE A 55 -3.90 -3.78 4.04
N VAL A 56 -4.52 -3.24 5.11
CA VAL A 56 -5.39 -4.01 6.02
C VAL A 56 -6.55 -4.67 5.26
N LYS A 57 -7.16 -3.98 4.28
CA LYS A 57 -8.24 -4.54 3.46
C LYS A 57 -7.82 -5.80 2.70
N HIS A 58 -6.59 -5.88 2.21
CA HIS A 58 -6.10 -6.99 1.40
C HIS A 58 -5.40 -8.07 2.22
N SER A 59 -4.64 -7.66 3.25
CA SER A 59 -3.93 -8.59 4.12
C SER A 59 -4.85 -9.25 5.15
N LYS A 60 -5.99 -8.62 5.50
CA LYS A 60 -7.02 -9.13 6.41
C LYS A 60 -6.41 -9.75 7.68
N PRO A 61 -5.56 -8.99 8.41
CA PRO A 61 -4.93 -9.50 9.62
C PRO A 61 -6.00 -9.91 10.64
N SER A 62 -5.69 -10.94 11.43
CA SER A 62 -6.50 -11.39 12.56
C SER A 62 -5.61 -11.76 13.74
N ALA A 63 -6.19 -11.87 14.93
CA ALA A 63 -5.43 -12.22 16.14
C ALA A 63 -4.72 -13.58 15.97
N GLU A 64 -5.33 -14.49 15.22
CA GLU A 64 -4.83 -15.81 14.88
C GLU A 64 -3.82 -15.79 13.72
N ASP A 65 -3.91 -14.82 12.80
CA ASP A 65 -3.03 -14.64 11.63
C ASP A 65 -2.57 -13.18 11.50
N PRO A 66 -1.60 -12.73 12.33
CA PRO A 66 -1.17 -11.34 12.36
C PRO A 66 -0.22 -11.02 11.21
N VAL A 67 -0.25 -9.77 10.74
CA VAL A 67 0.62 -9.31 9.64
C VAL A 67 1.68 -8.34 10.15
N LEU A 68 2.93 -8.57 9.75
CA LEU A 68 4.06 -7.70 10.05
C LEU A 68 4.26 -6.68 8.93
N LEU A 69 4.04 -5.40 9.21
CA LEU A 69 4.38 -4.30 8.31
C LEU A 69 5.80 -3.81 8.61
N ILE A 70 6.66 -3.78 7.59
CA ILE A 70 8.01 -3.21 7.67
C ILE A 70 8.08 -2.05 6.69
N ALA A 71 8.34 -0.85 7.20
CA ALA A 71 8.52 0.36 6.40
C ALA A 71 9.98 0.85 6.50
N ASP A 72 10.57 1.26 5.39
CA ASP A 72 11.90 1.88 5.38
C ASP A 72 11.78 3.37 5.73
N ASN A 73 12.54 3.76 6.75
CA ASN A 73 12.54 5.15 7.23
C ASN A 73 13.42 6.01 6.32
N HIS A 74 12.86 6.47 5.20
CA HIS A 74 13.45 7.56 4.43
C HIS A 74 12.54 8.78 4.56
N TYR A 75 12.86 9.66 5.54
CA TYR A 75 12.29 10.98 5.86
C TYR A 75 11.14 11.12 6.88
N LEU A 76 10.64 10.06 7.51
CA LEU A 76 9.68 10.20 8.61
C LEU A 76 10.10 9.32 9.78
N GLN A 77 10.48 9.97 10.88
CA GLN A 77 10.87 9.35 12.15
C GLN A 77 9.68 8.59 12.78
N PHE A 78 9.36 7.42 12.25
CA PHE A 78 8.51 6.41 12.87
C PHE A 78 9.12 5.05 12.60
N ARG A 79 9.83 4.51 13.60
CA ARG A 79 9.95 3.05 13.70
C ARG A 79 8.60 2.55 14.18
N LEU A 80 7.82 1.98 13.27
CA LEU A 80 6.67 1.18 13.65
C LEU A 80 6.93 -0.24 13.14
N VAL A 81 7.46 -1.07 14.04
CA VAL A 81 7.21 -2.51 13.97
C VAL A 81 5.83 -2.69 14.59
N GLU A 82 4.80 -2.43 13.81
CA GLU A 82 3.43 -2.68 14.26
C GLU A 82 3.03 -4.06 13.77
N ARG A 83 2.76 -4.93 14.74
CA ARG A 83 2.03 -6.16 14.51
C ARG A 83 0.58 -5.74 14.34
N ILE A 84 0.10 -5.74 13.10
CA ILE A 84 -1.30 -5.46 12.82
C ILE A 84 -2.07 -6.73 13.17
N ILE A 85 -2.91 -6.62 14.20
CA ILE A 85 -3.76 -7.67 14.76
C ILE A 85 -4.93 -7.91 13.83
#